data_AF-A0A9X2Q4A7-F1
#
_entry.id   AF-A0A9X2Q4A7-F1
#
_cell.length_a   1.000
_cell.length_b   1.000
_cell.length_c   1.000
_cell.angle_alpha   90.00
_cell.angle_beta   90.00
_cell.angle_gamma   90.00
#
_symmetry.space_group_name_H-M   'P 1'
#
loop_
_entity.id
_entity.type
_entity.pdbx_description
1 polymer ?
#
loop_
_entity_poly.entity_id
_entity_poly.type
_entity_poly.pdbx_seq_one_letter_code
_entity_poly.pdbx_strand_id
1 'polypeptide(L)'
;MTRRRRVQRQNFHRDSRVQARDEKSRWDDHVDLNEDDKIALVRAGGMEVEVPFEWEVCPQCDGDGSVVDPNIDAGGLSRRDMRRRGPGFREDYFNGRYDVNCPRCEGRRVVADLDPQNNAQEDVVEVLQETLRREASTDQMRRAERAMGA
;
A
#
# COMPACT_ATOMS: atom_id res chain seq x y z
N MET A 1 29.29 4.62 -15.15
CA MET A 1 28.87 4.16 -13.81
C MET A 1 27.37 4.43 -13.50
N THR A 2 26.50 4.59 -14.49
CA THR A 2 25.26 5.39 -14.33
C THR A 2 23.93 4.62 -14.49
N ARG A 3 23.90 3.47 -15.16
CA ARG A 3 22.64 2.74 -15.42
C ARG A 3 22.14 1.90 -14.24
N ARG A 4 23.03 1.17 -13.52
CA ARG A 4 22.62 0.29 -12.41
C ARG A 4 22.04 1.03 -11.20
N ARG A 5 22.62 2.18 -10.81
CA ARG A 5 22.07 3.01 -9.72
C ARG A 5 20.69 3.57 -10.03
N ARG A 6 20.42 3.91 -11.31
CA ARG A 6 19.10 4.39 -11.76
C ARG A 6 18.04 3.30 -11.69
N VAL A 7 18.38 2.07 -12.07
CA VAL A 7 17.46 0.91 -11.99
C VAL A 7 17.18 0.52 -10.54
N GLN A 8 18.19 0.46 -9.66
CA GLN A 8 17.95 0.14 -8.26
C GLN A 8 17.07 1.18 -7.54
N ARG A 9 17.27 2.47 -7.85
CA ARG A 9 16.41 3.54 -7.34
C ARG A 9 14.98 3.43 -7.88
N GLN A 10 14.82 3.11 -9.17
CA GLN A 10 13.50 2.86 -9.76
C GLN A 10 12.81 1.64 -9.15
N ASN A 11 13.54 0.56 -8.88
CA ASN A 11 12.99 -0.62 -8.23
C ASN A 11 12.55 -0.33 -6.80
N PHE A 12 13.37 0.39 -6.03
CA PHE A 12 13.01 0.81 -4.67
C PHE A 12 11.72 1.64 -4.65
N HIS A 13 11.60 2.66 -5.50
CA HIS A 13 10.40 3.49 -5.56
C HIS A 13 9.17 2.78 -6.18
N ARG A 14 9.38 1.64 -6.86
CA ARG A 14 8.31 0.80 -7.43
C ARG A 14 8.01 -0.42 -6.58
N ASP A 15 8.72 -0.60 -5.47
CA ASP A 15 8.52 -1.73 -4.57
C ASP A 15 7.22 -1.50 -3.81
N SER A 16 6.29 -2.45 -3.89
CA SER A 16 5.00 -2.37 -3.20
C SER A 16 5.18 -2.17 -1.70
N ARG A 17 6.27 -2.65 -1.09
CA ARG A 17 6.54 -2.42 0.33
C ARG A 17 6.91 -0.97 0.65
N VAL A 18 7.56 -0.29 -0.28
CA VAL A 18 7.86 1.14 -0.15
C VAL A 18 6.61 1.97 -0.41
N GLN A 19 5.87 1.62 -1.47
CA GLN A 19 4.62 2.31 -1.85
C GLN A 19 3.51 2.10 -0.84
N ALA A 20 3.42 0.94 -0.18
CA ALA A 20 2.39 0.66 0.81
C ALA A 20 2.39 1.64 1.97
N ARG A 21 3.55 2.18 2.39
CA ARG A 21 3.57 3.25 3.42
C ARG A 21 2.92 4.53 2.91
N ASP A 22 3.16 4.87 1.66
CA ASP A 22 2.63 6.07 1.02
C ASP A 22 1.13 5.91 0.65
N GLU A 23 0.71 4.69 0.26
CA GLU A 23 -0.69 4.37 -0.03
C GLU A 23 -1.54 4.24 1.23
N LYS A 24 -0.99 3.69 2.34
CA LYS A 24 -1.72 3.60 3.62
C LYS A 24 -2.12 4.98 4.14
N SER A 25 -1.24 5.98 4.00
CA SER A 25 -1.54 7.39 4.29
C SER A 25 -2.75 7.93 3.53
N ARG A 26 -3.10 7.34 2.39
CA ARG A 26 -4.23 7.79 1.57
C ARG A 26 -5.57 7.17 2.00
N TRP A 27 -5.55 6.05 2.71
CA TRP A 27 -6.75 5.38 3.24
C TRP A 27 -6.97 5.68 4.72
N ASP A 28 -5.92 5.76 5.54
CA ASP A 28 -6.01 6.12 6.97
C ASP A 28 -6.60 7.53 7.19
N ASP A 29 -6.38 8.48 6.27
CA ASP A 29 -6.95 9.83 6.38
C ASP A 29 -8.48 9.87 6.14
N HIS A 30 -9.06 8.77 5.63
CA HIS A 30 -10.44 8.73 5.15
C HIS A 30 -11.24 7.55 5.68
N VAL A 31 -10.67 6.67 6.51
CA VAL A 31 -11.35 5.46 6.99
C VAL A 31 -11.07 5.26 8.49
N ASP A 32 -12.12 5.33 9.31
CA ASP A 32 -12.06 4.92 10.72
C ASP A 32 -12.63 3.50 10.86
N LEU A 33 -11.90 2.58 11.49
CA LEU A 33 -12.35 1.20 11.69
C LEU A 33 -12.92 0.98 13.09
N ASN A 34 -14.13 0.46 13.17
CA ASN A 34 -14.68 -0.19 14.35
C ASN A 34 -14.48 -1.71 14.21
N GLU A 35 -13.46 -2.22 14.89
CA GLU A 35 -13.05 -3.63 14.82
C GLU A 35 -14.06 -4.58 15.48
N ASP A 36 -14.78 -4.12 16.52
CA ASP A 36 -15.75 -4.94 17.27
C ASP A 36 -16.99 -5.22 16.42
N ASP A 37 -17.51 -4.19 15.75
CA ASP A 37 -18.71 -4.30 14.91
C ASP A 37 -18.38 -4.65 13.45
N LYS A 38 -17.09 -4.67 13.08
CA LYS A 38 -16.59 -4.84 11.70
C LYS A 38 -17.18 -3.81 10.74
N ILE A 39 -17.22 -2.56 11.17
CA ILE A 39 -17.73 -1.42 10.38
C ILE A 39 -16.60 -0.43 10.17
N ALA A 40 -16.44 0.04 8.95
CA ALA A 40 -15.53 1.10 8.54
C ALA A 40 -16.34 2.36 8.23
N LEU A 41 -16.01 3.48 8.88
CA LEU A 41 -16.57 4.79 8.58
C LEU A 41 -15.69 5.46 7.52
N VAL A 42 -16.19 5.51 6.29
CA VAL A 42 -15.49 6.10 5.14
C VAL A 42 -15.93 7.55 4.97
N ARG A 43 -14.98 8.48 5.03
CA ARG A 43 -15.18 9.91 4.78
C ARG A 43 -14.80 10.25 3.34
N ALA A 44 -15.81 10.52 2.50
CA ALA A 44 -15.61 10.87 1.10
C ALA A 44 -16.47 12.08 0.72
N GLY A 45 -15.84 13.13 0.16
CA GLY A 45 -16.57 14.28 -0.39
C GLY A 45 -17.44 15.06 0.63
N GLY A 46 -17.10 15.00 1.93
CA GLY A 46 -17.88 15.63 3.00
C GLY A 46 -19.06 14.79 3.52
N MET A 47 -19.18 13.53 3.08
CA MET A 47 -20.13 12.56 3.62
C MET A 47 -19.38 11.49 4.41
N GLU A 48 -20.05 10.94 5.44
CA GLU A 48 -19.57 9.80 6.21
C GLU A 48 -20.48 8.61 5.94
N VAL A 49 -19.90 7.47 5.56
CA VAL A 49 -20.65 6.27 5.20
C VAL A 49 -20.10 5.07 5.97
N GLU A 50 -21.00 4.31 6.59
CA GLU A 50 -20.66 3.06 7.29
C GLU A 50 -20.63 1.88 6.32
N VAL A 51 -19.53 1.12 6.39
CA VAL A 51 -19.22 0.04 5.46
C VAL A 51 -18.86 -1.21 6.25
N PRO A 52 -19.60 -2.32 6.13
CA PRO A 52 -19.13 -3.58 6.70
C PRO A 52 -17.84 -4.01 6.01
N PHE A 53 -16.89 -4.55 6.77
CA PHE A 53 -15.63 -5.04 6.25
C PHE A 53 -15.32 -6.44 6.76
N GLU A 54 -14.45 -7.14 6.05
CA GLU A 54 -13.89 -8.41 6.50
C GLU A 54 -12.37 -8.32 6.65
N TRP A 55 -11.81 -9.14 7.52
CA TRP A 55 -10.37 -9.25 7.64
C TRP A 55 -9.86 -10.19 6.55
N GLU A 56 -9.07 -9.67 5.62
CA GLU A 56 -8.32 -10.50 4.68
C GLU A 56 -6.88 -10.70 5.16
N VAL A 57 -6.26 -11.81 4.76
CA VAL A 57 -4.82 -12.02 4.97
C VAL A 57 -4.07 -10.96 4.19
N CYS A 58 -3.13 -10.28 4.84
CA CYS A 58 -2.40 -9.16 4.22
C CYS A 58 -1.68 -9.62 2.94
N PRO A 59 -2.07 -9.14 1.74
CA PRO A 59 -1.52 -9.61 0.46
C PRO A 59 -0.06 -9.24 0.23
N GLN A 60 0.53 -8.44 1.12
CA GLN A 60 1.91 -7.97 0.98
C GLN A 60 2.91 -8.82 1.75
N CYS A 61 2.49 -9.39 2.87
CA CYS A 61 3.32 -10.29 3.66
C CYS A 61 2.76 -11.71 3.70
N ASP A 62 1.67 -11.98 2.97
CA ASP A 62 0.98 -13.27 2.91
C ASP A 62 0.70 -13.87 4.31
N GLY A 63 0.47 -13.00 5.31
CA GLY A 63 0.20 -13.41 6.68
C GLY A 63 1.42 -13.57 7.60
N ASP A 64 2.65 -13.36 7.12
CA ASP A 64 3.85 -13.42 7.98
C ASP A 64 3.89 -12.26 8.99
N GLY A 65 3.40 -11.08 8.56
CA GLY A 65 3.43 -9.84 9.35
C GLY A 65 4.77 -9.09 9.26
N SER A 66 5.79 -9.70 8.67
CA SER A 66 7.06 -9.08 8.33
C SER A 66 7.36 -9.18 6.84
N VAL A 67 8.22 -8.30 6.37
CA VAL A 67 8.79 -8.35 5.01
C VAL A 67 10.26 -8.01 5.09
N VAL A 68 11.07 -8.54 4.18
CA VAL A 68 12.48 -8.13 4.07
C VAL A 68 12.55 -6.63 3.82
N ASP A 69 13.45 -5.92 4.51
CA ASP A 69 13.67 -4.49 4.33
C ASP A 69 13.96 -4.15 2.85
N PRO A 70 13.14 -3.31 2.20
CA PRO A 70 13.37 -2.89 0.81
C PRO A 70 14.74 -2.21 0.57
N ASN A 71 15.36 -1.63 1.60
CA ASN A 71 16.72 -1.10 1.49
C ASN A 71 17.78 -2.20 1.29
N ILE A 72 17.48 -3.41 1.77
CA ILE A 72 18.34 -4.59 1.61
C ILE A 72 17.99 -5.30 0.30
N ASP A 73 16.70 -5.55 0.07
CA ASP A 73 16.18 -6.19 -1.12
C ASP A 73 14.90 -5.53 -1.65
N ALA A 74 15.03 -4.71 -2.69
CA ALA A 74 13.93 -4.14 -3.47
C ALA A 74 13.85 -4.75 -4.88
N GLY A 75 13.47 -6.03 -4.97
CA GLY A 75 13.26 -6.73 -6.25
C GLY A 75 14.01 -8.05 -6.44
N GLY A 76 14.46 -8.68 -5.35
CA GLY A 76 15.18 -9.94 -5.35
C GLY A 76 16.70 -9.76 -5.42
N LEU A 77 17.41 -10.28 -4.42
CA LEU A 77 18.86 -10.44 -4.51
C LEU A 77 19.23 -11.71 -5.28
N SER A 78 20.00 -11.56 -6.36
CA SER A 78 20.52 -12.73 -7.07
C SER A 78 21.52 -13.50 -6.21
N ARG A 79 21.69 -14.80 -6.46
CA ARG A 79 22.73 -15.62 -5.79
C ARG A 79 24.13 -15.01 -5.89
N ARG A 80 24.43 -14.29 -6.98
CA ARG A 80 25.71 -13.60 -7.18
C ARG A 80 25.83 -12.37 -6.27
N ASP A 81 24.74 -11.63 -6.08
CA ASP A 81 24.72 -10.45 -5.22
C ASP A 81 24.83 -10.84 -3.74
N MET A 82 24.18 -11.93 -3.35
CA MET A 82 24.33 -12.52 -2.00
C MET A 82 25.79 -12.89 -1.71
N ARG A 83 26.47 -13.59 -2.64
CA ARG A 83 27.90 -13.94 -2.48
C ARG A 83 28.82 -12.74 -2.39
N ARG A 84 28.48 -11.62 -3.04
CA ARG A 84 29.27 -10.38 -3.02
C ARG A 84 29.15 -9.60 -1.71
N ARG A 85 28.07 -9.79 -0.96
CA ARG A 85 27.81 -9.08 0.31
C ARG A 85 28.56 -9.66 1.50
N GLY A 86 29.16 -10.85 1.35
CA GLY A 86 30.06 -11.45 2.32
C GLY A 86 29.61 -12.84 2.80
N PRO A 87 30.50 -13.56 3.52
CA PRO A 87 30.13 -14.80 4.20
C PRO A 87 29.09 -14.50 5.31
N GLY A 88 28.11 -15.37 5.52
CA GLY A 88 27.06 -15.16 6.53
C GLY A 88 25.84 -14.38 6.06
N PHE A 89 25.97 -13.53 5.01
CA PHE A 89 24.86 -12.69 4.55
C PHE A 89 23.65 -13.52 4.07
N ARG A 90 23.92 -14.67 3.45
CA ARG A 90 22.86 -15.55 2.96
C ARG A 90 22.10 -16.18 4.12
N GLU A 91 22.79 -16.69 5.13
CA GLU A 91 22.15 -17.25 6.33
C GLU A 91 21.34 -16.18 7.07
N ASP A 92 21.93 -15.00 7.30
CA ASP A 92 21.25 -13.88 7.95
C ASP A 92 20.00 -13.42 7.17
N TYR A 93 20.08 -13.39 5.85
CA TYR A 93 18.96 -13.05 4.97
C TYR A 93 17.80 -14.03 5.10
N PHE A 94 18.08 -15.34 5.07
CA PHE A 94 17.02 -16.35 5.17
C PHE A 94 16.51 -16.56 6.60
N ASN A 95 17.29 -16.20 7.61
CA ASN A 95 16.87 -16.22 9.02
C ASN A 95 16.06 -14.97 9.42
N GLY A 96 15.72 -14.09 8.49
CA GLY A 96 14.89 -12.92 8.75
C GLY A 96 15.59 -11.79 9.52
N ARG A 97 16.93 -11.78 9.58
CA ARG A 97 17.69 -10.74 10.31
C ARG A 97 17.39 -9.31 9.80
N TYR A 98 16.98 -9.21 8.55
CA TYR A 98 16.68 -7.94 7.87
C TYR A 98 15.18 -7.73 7.67
N ASP A 99 14.35 -8.51 8.34
CA ASP A 99 12.91 -8.37 8.24
C ASP A 99 12.46 -7.19 9.10
N VAL A 100 11.53 -6.43 8.54
CA VAL A 100 10.86 -5.31 9.19
C VAL A 100 9.37 -5.61 9.25
N ASN A 101 8.65 -4.94 10.16
CA ASN A 101 7.20 -5.04 10.19
C ASN A 101 6.62 -4.67 8.82
N CYS A 102 5.68 -5.48 8.34
CA CYS A 102 5.04 -5.23 7.06
C CYS A 102 4.40 -3.84 7.10
N PRO A 103 4.76 -2.92 6.19
CA PRO A 103 4.26 -1.56 6.25
C PRO A 103 2.76 -1.43 5.96
N ARG A 104 2.15 -2.45 5.34
CA ARG A 104 0.72 -2.47 5.01
C ARG A 104 -0.14 -2.83 6.24
N CYS A 105 0.18 -3.93 6.92
CA CYS A 105 -0.58 -4.41 8.09
C CYS A 105 0.08 -4.06 9.44
N GLU A 106 1.25 -3.45 9.45
CA GLU A 106 2.04 -3.11 10.65
C GLU A 106 2.34 -4.31 11.58
N GLY A 107 2.42 -5.51 11.00
CA GLY A 107 2.63 -6.73 11.77
C GLY A 107 1.34 -7.44 12.23
N ARG A 108 0.16 -6.87 11.95
CA ARG A 108 -1.13 -7.49 12.28
C ARG A 108 -1.47 -8.73 11.46
N ARG A 109 -0.76 -8.99 10.35
CA ARG A 109 -0.95 -10.11 9.40
C ARG A 109 -2.24 -10.07 8.58
N VAL A 110 -3.19 -9.23 8.96
CA VAL A 110 -4.46 -9.00 8.26
C VAL A 110 -4.65 -7.53 7.91
N VAL A 111 -5.51 -7.25 6.94
CA VAL A 111 -5.97 -5.90 6.56
C VAL A 111 -7.48 -5.92 6.38
N ALA A 112 -8.13 -4.78 6.59
CA ALA A 112 -9.56 -4.65 6.34
C ALA A 112 -9.81 -4.61 4.83
N ASP A 113 -10.66 -5.52 4.36
CA ASP A 113 -11.16 -5.56 3.00
C ASP A 113 -12.55 -4.95 2.94
N LEU A 114 -12.68 -3.92 2.09
CA LEU A 114 -13.90 -3.15 1.85
C LEU A 114 -14.55 -3.52 0.51
N ASP A 115 -14.18 -4.67 -0.08
CA ASP A 115 -14.68 -5.07 -1.41
C ASP A 115 -16.22 -5.13 -1.44
N PRO A 116 -16.87 -4.39 -2.35
CA PRO A 116 -18.32 -4.36 -2.48
C PRO A 116 -18.99 -5.67 -2.92
N GLN A 117 -18.21 -6.71 -3.29
CA GLN A 117 -18.74 -8.07 -3.48
C GLN A 117 -19.26 -8.70 -2.17
N ASN A 118 -18.99 -8.08 -1.02
CA ASN A 118 -19.70 -8.33 0.24
C ASN A 118 -21.08 -7.63 0.26
N ASN A 119 -21.91 -7.89 -0.76
CA ASN A 119 -23.39 -7.80 -0.88
C ASN A 119 -24.20 -6.66 -0.20
N ALA A 120 -23.62 -5.65 0.44
CA ALA A 120 -24.34 -4.69 1.29
C ALA A 120 -24.25 -3.23 0.83
N GLN A 121 -23.67 -2.95 -0.34
CA GLN A 121 -23.06 -1.62 -0.55
C GLN A 121 -23.22 -1.01 -1.95
N GLU A 122 -24.29 -1.31 -2.68
CA GLU A 122 -24.52 -0.67 -3.99
C GLU A 122 -24.57 0.86 -3.86
N ASP A 123 -25.28 1.35 -2.83
CA ASP A 123 -25.47 2.77 -2.52
C ASP A 123 -24.15 3.47 -2.15
N VAL A 124 -23.30 2.80 -1.35
CA VAL A 124 -22.01 3.34 -0.90
C VAL A 124 -21.03 3.42 -2.06
N VAL A 125 -20.99 2.38 -2.89
CA VAL A 125 -20.15 2.33 -4.09
C VAL A 125 -20.55 3.43 -5.06
N GLU A 126 -21.84 3.66 -5.25
CA GLU A 126 -22.33 4.72 -6.13
C GLU A 126 -21.87 6.11 -5.65
N VAL A 127 -22.04 6.41 -4.36
CA VAL A 127 -21.62 7.68 -3.76
C VAL A 127 -20.09 7.88 -3.86
N LEU A 128 -19.31 6.83 -3.61
CA LEU A 128 -17.86 6.87 -3.71
C LEU A 128 -17.42 7.10 -5.16
N GLN A 129 -18.01 6.38 -6.12
CA GLN A 129 -17.72 6.55 -7.55
C GLN A 129 -18.06 7.96 -8.04
N GLU A 130 -19.18 8.52 -7.60
CA GLU A 130 -19.57 9.88 -7.93
C GLU A 130 -18.56 10.90 -7.41
N THR A 131 -18.11 10.73 -6.16
CA THR A 131 -17.12 11.60 -5.53
C THR A 131 -15.78 11.55 -6.28
N LEU A 132 -15.29 10.35 -6.57
CA LEU A 132 -14.05 10.15 -7.34
C LEU A 132 -14.14 10.78 -8.74
N ARG A 133 -15.30 10.71 -9.41
CA ARG A 133 -15.52 11.36 -10.72
C ARG A 133 -15.46 12.89 -10.61
N ARG A 134 -16.06 13.48 -9.56
CA ARG A 134 -16.03 14.93 -9.33
C ARG A 134 -14.62 15.45 -9.04
N GLU A 135 -13.87 14.72 -8.22
CA GLU A 135 -12.48 15.06 -7.91
C GLU A 135 -11.59 14.94 -9.15
N ALA A 136 -11.72 13.87 -9.93
CA ALA A 136 -10.98 13.69 -11.17
C ALA A 136 -11.27 14.82 -12.18
N SER A 137 -12.53 15.26 -12.29
CA SER A 137 -12.90 16.41 -13.12
C SER A 137 -12.23 17.70 -12.64
N THR A 138 -12.27 17.96 -11.33
CA THR A 138 -11.62 19.13 -10.71
C THR A 138 -10.11 19.12 -10.93
N ASP A 139 -9.47 17.97 -10.75
CA ASP A 139 -8.04 17.77 -10.93
C ASP A 139 -7.64 17.91 -12.42
N GLN A 140 -8.48 17.44 -13.35
CA GLN A 140 -8.28 17.65 -14.79
C GLN A 140 -8.33 19.13 -15.15
N MET A 141 -9.28 19.90 -14.60
CA MET A 141 -9.35 21.35 -14.79
C MET A 141 -8.12 22.05 -14.22
N ARG A 142 -7.74 21.74 -12.98
CA ARG A 142 -6.54 22.32 -12.32
C ARG A 142 -5.25 21.98 -13.07
N ARG A 143 -5.13 20.76 -13.63
CA ARG A 143 -3.99 20.38 -14.48
C ARG A 143 -3.97 21.19 -15.77
N ALA A 144 -5.13 21.42 -16.38
CA ALA A 144 -5.25 22.26 -17.57
C ALA A 144 -4.86 23.72 -17.26
N GLU A 145 -5.32 24.29 -16.13
CA GLU A 145 -4.93 25.62 -15.66
C GLU A 145 -3.41 25.74 -15.49
N ARG A 146 -2.79 24.78 -14.78
CA ARG A 146 -1.33 24.73 -14.59
C ARG A 146 -0.56 24.54 -15.89
N ALA A 147 -1.09 23.73 -16.82
CA ALA A 147 -0.48 23.51 -18.13
C ALA A 147 -0.56 24.75 -19.03
N MET A 148 -1.56 25.61 -18.83
CA MET A 148 -1.70 26.90 -19.52
C MET A 148 -0.95 28.06 -18.83
N GLY A 149 -0.24 27.79 -17.73
CA GLY A 149 0.72 28.73 -17.15
C GLY A 149 0.13 29.83 -16.27
N ALA A 150 -1.06 29.60 -15.70
CA ALA A 150 -1.61 30.43 -14.60
C ALA A 150 -1.16 29.89 -13.23
#